data_AF-A0A520DNG1-F1
#
_entry.id   AF-A0A520DNG1-F1
#
_cell.length_a   1.000
_cell.length_b   1.000
_cell.length_c   1.000
_cell.angle_alpha   90.00
_cell.angle_beta   90.00
_cell.angle_gamma   90.00
#
_symmetry.space_group_name_H-M   'P 1'
#
loop_
_entity.id
_entity.type
_entity.pdbx_description
1 polymer ?
#
loop_
_entity_poly.entity_id
_entity_poly.type
_entity_poly.pdbx_seq_one_letter_code
_entity_poly.pdbx_strand_id
1 'polypeptide(L)'
;MEGYWLNHYFPKMMAASIAKMPGRAQILSAAATAGLSLATEEAYFIKPDLEDLFLYSGKENPTLYLTAMYRKGISSFVNLSTKAEMATGLKALEDNISTGTFKNINCTNNN
;
A
#
# COMPACT_ATOMS: atom_id res chain seq x y z
N MET A 1 0.74 -6.80 -4.56
CA MET A 1 0.91 -5.35 -4.33
C MET A 1 1.73 -4.65 -5.42
N GLU A 2 2.42 -5.37 -6.32
CA GLU A 2 3.21 -4.72 -7.37
C GLU A 2 2.36 -3.94 -8.37
N GLY A 3 1.16 -4.43 -8.70
CA GLY A 3 0.13 -3.71 -9.46
C GLY A 3 -0.64 -2.66 -8.64
N TYR A 4 -0.15 -2.24 -7.47
CA TYR A 4 -0.75 -1.11 -6.76
C TYR A 4 -0.12 0.18 -7.26
N TRP A 5 -0.93 1.17 -7.66
CA TRP A 5 -0.43 2.45 -8.20
C TRP A 5 0.55 3.17 -7.28
N LEU A 6 0.52 2.93 -5.96
CA LEU A 6 1.49 3.52 -5.02
C LEU A 6 2.92 3.07 -5.30
N ASN A 7 3.10 1.90 -5.92
CA ASN A 7 4.39 1.38 -6.38
C ASN A 7 5.03 2.26 -7.46
N HIS A 8 4.24 2.99 -8.25
CA HIS A 8 4.76 3.95 -9.22
C HIS A 8 5.50 5.11 -8.53
N TYR A 9 5.01 5.54 -7.37
CA TYR A 9 5.52 6.71 -6.65
C TYR A 9 6.58 6.37 -5.60
N PHE A 10 6.46 5.19 -4.98
CA PHE A 10 7.33 4.74 -3.88
C PHE A 10 7.87 3.32 -4.12
N PRO A 11 8.55 3.05 -5.24
CA PRO A 11 8.91 1.69 -5.67
C PRO A 11 9.84 0.98 -4.69
N LYS A 12 10.79 1.67 -4.06
CA LYS A 12 11.74 1.05 -3.13
C LYS A 12 11.06 0.72 -1.81
N MET A 13 10.27 1.65 -1.27
CA MET A 13 9.47 1.39 -0.07
C MET A 13 8.50 0.22 -0.29
N MET A 14 7.81 0.21 -1.43
CA MET A 14 6.86 -0.84 -1.76
C MET A 14 7.56 -2.19 -1.94
N ALA A 15 8.68 -2.26 -2.66
CA ALA A 15 9.48 -3.48 -2.77
C ALA A 15 9.94 -3.99 -1.39
N ALA A 16 10.46 -3.11 -0.53
CA ALA A 16 10.88 -3.46 0.84
C ALA A 16 9.70 -3.93 1.71
N SER A 17 8.52 -3.34 1.55
CA SER A 17 7.31 -3.75 2.27
C SER A 17 6.81 -5.11 1.79
N ILE A 18 6.81 -5.36 0.47
CA ILE A 18 6.39 -6.62 -0.15
C ILE A 18 7.30 -7.76 0.27
N ALA A 19 8.61 -7.54 0.28
CA ALA A 19 9.59 -8.56 0.69
C ALA A 19 9.40 -9.07 2.13
N LYS A 20 8.70 -8.31 2.98
CA LYS A 20 8.38 -8.68 4.37
C LYS A 20 7.04 -9.40 4.52
N MET A 21 6.22 -9.45 3.47
CA MET A 21 4.90 -10.08 3.53
C MET A 21 5.02 -11.58 3.26
N PRO A 22 4.61 -12.45 4.20
CA PRO A 22 4.58 -13.88 3.94
C PRO A 22 3.52 -14.18 2.87
N GLY A 23 3.86 -15.09 1.97
CA GLY A 23 2.88 -15.63 1.03
C GLY A 23 1.84 -16.49 1.74
N ARG A 24 0.67 -16.67 1.11
CA ARG A 24 -0.43 -17.49 1.64
C ARG A 24 0.02 -18.87 2.11
N ALA A 25 0.83 -19.57 1.30
CA ALA A 25 1.34 -20.90 1.65
C ALA A 25 2.21 -20.89 2.92
N GLN A 26 3.01 -19.85 3.13
CA GLN A 26 3.84 -19.70 4.34
C GLN A 26 2.98 -19.43 5.58
N ILE A 27 1.94 -18.60 5.44
CA ILE A 27 0.98 -18.32 6.53
C ILE A 27 0.27 -19.62 6.94
N LEU A 28 -0.25 -20.39 5.99
CA LEU A 28 -0.96 -21.64 6.27
C LEU A 28 -0.04 -22.72 6.87
N SER A 29 1.19 -22.82 6.38
CA SER A 29 2.19 -23.74 6.93
C SER A 29 2.54 -23.38 8.39
N ALA A 30 2.74 -22.10 8.69
CA ALA A 30 2.99 -21.62 10.04
C ALA A 30 1.79 -21.85 10.97
N ALA A 31 0.57 -21.61 10.50
CA ALA A 31 -0.66 -21.89 11.25
C ALA A 31 -0.80 -23.39 11.57
N ALA A 32 -0.59 -24.26 10.57
CA ALA A 32 -0.64 -25.71 10.76
C ALA A 32 0.41 -26.22 11.77
N THR A 33 1.62 -25.66 11.71
CA THR A 33 2.69 -25.96 12.68
C THR A 33 2.30 -25.57 14.10
N ALA A 34 1.50 -24.52 14.26
CA ALA A 34 0.95 -24.08 15.54
C ALA A 34 -0.33 -24.85 15.96
N GLY A 35 -0.76 -25.87 15.21
CA GLY A 35 -1.98 -26.63 15.48
C GLY A 35 -3.28 -25.94 15.07
N LEU A 36 -3.19 -24.85 14.28
CA LEU A 36 -4.34 -24.13 13.75
C LEU A 36 -4.68 -24.64 12.34
N SER A 37 -5.98 -24.65 12.01
CA SER A 37 -6.47 -24.98 10.68
C SER A 37 -7.33 -23.85 10.12
N LEU A 38 -7.28 -23.66 8.80
CA LEU A 38 -8.11 -22.68 8.11
C LEU A 38 -9.53 -23.24 7.97
N ALA A 39 -10.51 -22.60 8.61
CA ALA A 39 -11.91 -22.96 8.45
C ALA A 39 -12.52 -22.34 7.18
N THR A 40 -12.37 -21.02 7.02
CA THR A 40 -12.88 -20.24 5.89
C THR A 40 -11.95 -19.08 5.57
N GLU A 41 -12.06 -18.55 4.35
CA GLU A 41 -11.33 -17.37 3.87
C GLU A 41 -12.29 -16.52 3.03
N GLU A 42 -12.29 -15.21 3.25
CA GLU A 42 -13.13 -14.27 2.52
C GLU A 42 -12.29 -13.07 2.05
N ALA A 43 -12.59 -12.58 0.85
CA ALA A 43 -11.93 -11.38 0.33
C ALA A 43 -12.43 -10.15 1.10
N TYR A 44 -11.49 -9.39 1.68
CA TYR A 44 -11.79 -8.11 2.30
C TYR A 44 -11.52 -6.95 1.33
N PHE A 45 -12.53 -6.11 1.13
CA PHE A 45 -12.42 -4.88 0.34
C PHE A 45 -12.46 -3.68 1.28
N ILE A 46 -11.61 -2.68 1.01
CA ILE A 46 -11.57 -1.45 1.80
C ILE A 46 -12.93 -0.77 1.74
N LYS A 47 -13.45 -0.41 2.92
CA LYS A 47 -14.71 0.31 3.04
C LYS A 47 -14.47 1.83 3.18
N PRO A 48 -15.36 2.68 2.66
CA PRO A 48 -15.21 4.14 2.77
C PRO A 48 -15.22 4.68 4.20
N ASP A 49 -15.85 3.96 5.12
CA ASP A 49 -16.01 4.30 6.54
C ASP A 49 -14.91 3.69 7.44
N LEU A 50 -13.84 3.16 6.84
CA LEU A 50 -12.73 2.57 7.59
C LEU A 50 -11.98 3.62 8.42
N GLU A 51 -11.99 3.46 9.74
CA GLU A 51 -11.30 4.35 10.68
C GLU A 51 -9.82 4.00 10.86
N ASP A 52 -9.47 2.70 10.83
CA ASP A 52 -8.08 2.24 10.91
C ASP A 52 -7.40 2.32 9.55
N LEU A 53 -6.67 3.41 9.36
CA LEU A 53 -6.07 3.79 8.10
C LEU A 53 -4.66 3.21 7.93
N PHE A 54 -4.59 2.04 7.27
CA PHE A 54 -3.34 1.36 6.92
C PHE A 54 -2.86 1.67 5.49
N LEU A 55 -1.71 1.10 5.10
CA LEU A 55 -1.01 1.40 3.84
C LEU A 55 -1.91 1.32 2.60
N TYR A 56 -2.90 0.43 2.55
CA TYR A 56 -3.77 0.22 1.40
C TYR A 56 -5.11 0.98 1.49
N SER A 57 -5.43 1.60 2.63
CA SER A 57 -6.70 2.30 2.85
C SER A 57 -6.91 3.50 1.90
N GLY A 58 -5.83 4.11 1.41
CA GLY A 58 -5.89 5.22 0.47
C GLY A 58 -5.97 4.82 -0.99
N LYS A 59 -6.15 3.53 -1.33
CA LYS A 59 -6.22 3.06 -2.72
C LYS A 59 -7.19 3.86 -3.58
N GLU A 60 -8.38 4.17 -3.06
CA GLU A 60 -9.42 4.93 -3.76
C GLU A 60 -9.32 6.44 -3.51
N ASN A 61 -8.51 6.87 -2.54
CA ASN A 61 -8.29 8.28 -2.23
C ASN A 61 -6.78 8.60 -2.11
N PRO A 62 -6.10 8.86 -3.24
CA PRO A 62 -4.66 9.06 -3.28
C PRO A 62 -4.21 10.32 -2.52
N THR A 63 -5.09 11.30 -2.32
CA THR A 63 -4.77 12.55 -1.58
C THR A 63 -4.44 12.30 -0.11
N LEU A 64 -4.91 11.18 0.47
CA LEU A 64 -4.56 10.80 1.84
C LEU A 64 -3.05 10.67 2.02
N TYR A 65 -2.34 10.14 1.02
CA TYR A 65 -0.89 10.01 1.08
C TYR A 65 -0.16 11.34 0.98
N LEU A 66 -0.81 12.47 0.64
CA LEU A 66 -0.23 13.81 0.75
C LEU A 66 -0.35 14.39 2.18
N THR A 67 -1.21 13.81 3.02
CA THR A 67 -1.34 14.17 4.43
C THR A 67 -0.22 13.58 5.28
N ALA A 68 0.58 14.43 5.92
CA ALA A 68 1.72 13.97 6.73
C ALA A 68 1.31 13.10 7.92
N MET A 69 0.19 13.39 8.60
CA MET A 69 -0.34 12.58 9.70
C MET A 69 -0.67 11.15 9.26
N TYR A 70 -1.33 11.00 8.11
CA TYR A 70 -1.66 9.70 7.53
C TYR A 70 -0.39 8.86 7.31
N ARG A 71 0.65 9.45 6.68
CA ARG A 71 1.93 8.76 6.47
C ARG A 71 2.66 8.40 7.76
N LYS A 72 2.57 9.24 8.79
CA LYS A 72 3.17 8.96 10.11
C LYS A 72 2.55 7.74 10.79
N GLY A 73 1.28 7.43 10.51
CA GLY A 73 0.61 6.23 11.01
C GLY A 73 1.00 4.94 10.28
N ILE A 74 1.73 5.03 9.16
CA ILE A 74 2.04 3.88 8.31
C ILE A 74 3.52 3.52 8.43
N SER A 75 3.79 2.34 8.99
CA SER A 75 5.14 1.88 9.29
C SER A 75 6.05 1.79 8.05
N SER A 76 5.52 1.47 6.86
CA SER A 76 6.32 1.42 5.64
C SER A 76 6.88 2.80 5.26
N PHE A 77 6.10 3.87 5.40
CA PHE A 77 6.57 5.23 5.16
C PHE A 77 7.59 5.69 6.21
N VAL A 78 7.38 5.32 7.48
CA VAL A 78 8.27 5.71 8.58
C VAL A 78 9.61 4.98 8.53
N ASN A 79 9.59 3.68 8.24
CA ASN A 79 10.74 2.80 8.45
C ASN A 79 11.43 2.37 7.15
N LEU A 80 10.75 2.41 6.00
CA LEU A 80 11.24 1.81 4.75
C LEU A 80 11.46 2.82 3.63
N SER A 81 10.85 4.00 3.71
CA SER A 81 11.10 5.08 2.74
C SER A 81 12.36 5.87 3.07
N THR A 82 13.10 6.24 2.03
CA THR A 82 14.20 7.21 2.17
C THR A 82 13.70 8.64 2.05
N LYS A 83 14.42 9.62 2.63
CA LYS A 83 14.07 11.05 2.48
C LYS A 83 13.98 11.48 1.00
N ALA A 84 14.87 10.96 0.16
CA ALA A 84 14.89 11.24 -1.28
C ALA A 84 13.63 10.71 -1.97
N GLU A 85 13.31 9.43 -1.75
CA GLU A 85 12.11 8.80 -2.30
C GLU A 85 10.83 9.49 -1.81
N MET A 86 10.78 9.90 -0.54
CA MET A 86 9.67 10.67 0.01
C MET A 86 9.46 11.99 -0.74
N ALA A 87 10.53 12.76 -0.94
CA ALA A 87 10.44 14.04 -1.63
C ALA A 87 10.00 13.87 -3.09
N THR A 88 10.62 12.93 -3.82
CA THR A 88 10.30 12.70 -5.24
C THR A 88 8.91 12.09 -5.43
N GLY A 89 8.55 11.09 -4.61
CA GLY A 89 7.29 10.36 -4.71
C GLY A 89 6.09 11.24 -4.35
N LEU A 90 6.19 12.05 -3.29
CA LEU A 90 5.13 12.99 -2.92
C LEU A 90 4.93 14.06 -3.97
N LYS A 91 6.02 14.63 -4.49
CA LYS A 91 5.92 15.66 -5.53
C LYS A 91 5.30 15.11 -6.81
N ALA A 92 5.74 13.95 -7.28
CA ALA A 92 5.15 13.32 -8.46
C ALA A 92 3.67 12.96 -8.26
N LEU A 93 3.30 12.51 -7.06
CA LEU A 93 1.90 12.21 -6.73
C LEU A 93 1.05 13.48 -6.77
N GLU A 94 1.49 14.55 -6.12
CA GLU A 94 0.81 15.85 -6.09
C GLU A 94 0.68 16.47 -7.49
N ASP A 95 1.75 16.45 -8.27
CA ASP A 95 1.78 16.95 -9.64
C ASP A 95 0.79 16.14 -10.53
N ASN A 96 0.73 14.81 -10.38
CA ASN A 96 -0.18 13.98 -11.18
C ASN A 96 -1.65 14.09 -10.76
N ILE A 97 -1.92 14.33 -9.47
CA ILE A 97 -3.27 14.61 -8.98
C ILE A 97 -3.74 15.98 -9.51
N SER A 98 -2.90 17.02 -9.37
CA SER A 98 -3.25 18.39 -9.78
C SER A 98 -3.41 18.56 -11.29
N THR A 99 -2.65 17.82 -12.09
CA THR A 99 -2.76 17.80 -13.56
C THR A 99 -3.84 16.85 -14.09
N GLY A 100 -4.47 16.05 -13.22
CA GLY A 100 -5.48 15.05 -13.60
C GLY A 100 -4.91 13.79 -14.28
N THR A 101 -3.59 13.67 -14.42
CA THR A 101 -2.91 12.54 -15.07
C THR A 101 -2.86 11.28 -14.20
N PHE A 102 -3.15 11.40 -12.89
CA PHE A 102 -3.22 10.27 -11.96
C PHE A 102 -4.14 9.14 -12.45
N LYS A 103 -5.25 9.48 -13.13
CA LYS A 103 -6.19 8.48 -13.66
C LYS A 103 -5.52 7.47 -14.58
N ASN A 104 -4.56 7.91 -15.41
CA ASN A 104 -3.84 7.03 -16.33
C ASN A 104 -3.00 6.01 -15.56
N ILE A 105 -2.35 6.44 -14.47
CA ILE A 105 -1.51 5.58 -13.62
C ILE A 105 -2.36 4.59 -12.84
N ASN A 106 -3.52 5.00 -12.35
CA ASN A 106 -4.44 4.09 -11.67
C ASN A 106 -4.97 3.00 -12.63
N CYS A 107 -5.35 3.39 -13.86
CA CYS A 107 -5.87 2.45 -14.86
C CYS A 107 -4.81 1.45 -15.36
N THR A 108 -3.56 1.87 -15.59
CA THR A 108 -2.50 0.97 -16.07
C THR A 108 -2.10 -0.10 -15.07
N ASN A 109 -2.37 0.11 -13.77
CA ASN A 109 -1.98 -0.80 -12.70
C ASN A 109 -3.11 -1.78 -12.30
N ASN A 110 -4.34 -1.61 -12.80
CA ASN A 110 -5.47 -2.50 -12.54
C ASN A 110 -5.69 -3.57 -13.64
N ASN A 111 -4.75 -3.71 -14.59
CA ASN A 111 -4.75 -4.75 -15.64
C ASN A 111 -3.74 -5.85 -15.33
#